data_AF-H3AG60-F1
#
_entry.id   AF-H3AG60-F1
#
_cell.length_a   1.000
_cell.length_b   1.000
_cell.length_c   1.000
_cell.angle_alpha   90.00
_cell.angle_beta   90.00
_cell.angle_gamma   90.00
#
_symmetry.space_group_name_H-M   'P 1'
#
loop_
_entity.id
_entity.type
_entity.pdbx_description
1 polymer ?
#
loop_
_entity_poly.entity_id
_entity_poly.type
_entity_poly.pdbx_seq_one_letter_code
_entity_poly.pdbx_strand_id
1 'polypeptide(L)'
;PLEVNSHRRKILDHGHTLRNKPLPLKKKLEAATQIGVLAYTGGLVASQCAEDYIPDLIEILLLPSISDTDKIIIIQSLCGILYGSYSNQVKAKENHLINLLVNYLTGDKPDQNCNQIVKFWVCYLLNIICCSNIPVIKMLHKSNYVHKSLKVLANMGWYGWSRNYAQILLYVLGFEHP
;
A
#
# COMPACT_ATOMS: atom_id res chain seq x y z
N PRO A 1 21.15 15.45 10.48
CA PRO A 1 21.55 14.60 11.64
C PRO A 1 20.53 14.64 12.80
N LEU A 2 20.03 15.80 13.20
CA LEU A 2 19.02 15.94 14.28
C LEU A 2 17.59 15.57 13.83
N GLU A 3 17.17 15.98 12.62
CA GLU A 3 15.83 15.68 12.10
C GLU A 3 15.58 14.19 11.79
N VAL A 4 16.60 13.48 11.29
CA VAL A 4 16.53 12.03 11.03
C VAL A 4 16.32 11.26 12.35
N ASN A 5 16.97 11.70 13.43
CA ASN A 5 16.76 11.15 14.76
C ASN A 5 15.37 11.48 15.33
N SER A 6 14.77 12.62 14.95
CA SER A 6 13.40 12.98 15.35
C SER A 6 12.35 12.10 14.68
N HIS A 7 12.45 11.86 13.37
CA HIS A 7 11.50 11.00 12.65
C HIS A 7 11.51 9.57 13.18
N ARG A 8 12.70 8.99 13.38
CA ARG A 8 12.86 7.65 13.95
C ARG A 8 12.15 7.51 15.29
N ARG A 9 12.38 8.43 16.23
CA ARG A 9 11.74 8.40 17.55
C ARG A 9 10.21 8.47 17.43
N LYS A 10 9.68 9.39 16.63
CA LYS A 10 8.23 9.52 16.43
C LYS A 10 7.62 8.26 15.81
N ILE A 11 8.30 7.63 14.85
CA ILE A 11 7.88 6.35 14.27
C ILE A 11 7.77 5.28 15.36
N LEU A 12 8.75 5.18 16.25
CA LEU A 12 8.72 4.22 17.36
C LEU A 12 7.55 4.50 18.33
N ASP A 13 7.32 5.77 18.70
CA ASP A 13 6.23 6.18 19.57
C ASP A 13 4.85 5.83 18.97
N HIS A 14 4.67 6.09 17.66
CA HIS A 14 3.46 5.69 16.94
C HIS A 14 3.37 4.17 16.76
N GLY A 15 4.49 3.48 16.60
CA GLY A 15 4.56 2.03 16.56
C GLY A 15 4.07 1.36 17.84
N HIS A 16 4.42 1.91 19.00
CA HIS A 16 3.86 1.47 20.27
C HIS A 16 2.34 1.65 20.33
N THR A 17 1.82 2.75 19.80
CA THR A 17 0.39 3.00 19.70
C THR A 17 -0.30 2.01 18.76
N LEU A 18 0.29 1.75 17.58
CA LEU A 18 -0.22 0.81 16.58
C LEU A 18 -0.37 -0.60 17.17
N ARG A 19 0.65 -1.07 17.91
CA ARG A 19 0.71 -2.40 18.52
C ARG A 19 -0.06 -2.55 19.83
N ASN A 20 -0.57 -1.46 20.39
CA ASN A 20 -1.30 -1.50 21.65
C ASN A 20 -2.69 -2.11 21.43
N LYS A 21 -2.83 -3.43 21.70
CA LYS A 21 -4.04 -4.21 21.48
C LYS A 21 -5.31 -3.57 22.09
N PRO A 22 -5.31 -3.15 23.37
CA PRO A 22 -6.42 -2.45 24.01
C PRO A 22 -6.90 -1.16 23.31
N LEU A 23 -6.07 -0.49 22.50
CA LEU A 23 -6.48 0.77 21.89
C LEU A 23 -7.54 0.57 20.79
N PRO A 24 -8.50 1.51 20.67
CA PRO A 24 -9.47 1.51 19.58
C PRO A 24 -8.80 1.58 18.21
N LEU A 25 -9.42 0.96 17.20
CA LEU A 25 -8.93 0.96 15.82
C LEU A 25 -8.61 2.38 15.30
N LYS A 26 -9.45 3.37 15.63
CA LYS A 26 -9.23 4.77 15.26
C LYS A 26 -7.84 5.29 15.69
N LYS A 27 -7.40 4.96 16.91
CA LYS A 27 -6.07 5.38 17.40
C LYS A 27 -4.93 4.68 16.67
N LYS A 28 -5.13 3.42 16.30
CA LYS A 28 -4.18 2.65 15.48
C LYS A 28 -4.07 3.23 14.06
N LEU A 29 -5.20 3.64 13.46
CA LEU A 29 -5.24 4.30 12.14
C LEU A 29 -4.55 5.68 12.16
N GLU A 30 -4.77 6.47 13.22
CA GLU A 30 -4.05 7.73 13.43
C GLU A 30 -2.52 7.49 13.50
N ALA A 31 -2.10 6.47 14.25
CA ALA A 31 -0.68 6.09 14.34
C ALA A 31 -0.12 5.59 13.00
N ALA A 32 -0.84 4.74 12.28
CA ALA A 32 -0.46 4.24 10.95
C ALA A 32 -0.21 5.40 9.97
N THR A 33 -1.12 6.38 9.95
CA THR A 33 -1.00 7.58 9.12
C THR A 33 0.30 8.32 9.41
N GLN A 34 0.61 8.54 10.69
CA GLN A 34 1.84 9.24 11.07
C GLN A 34 3.09 8.46 10.71
N ILE A 35 3.10 7.14 10.89
CA ILE A 35 4.23 6.29 10.47
C ILE A 35 4.46 6.42 8.96
N GLY A 36 3.40 6.33 8.15
CA GLY A 36 3.50 6.46 6.69
C GLY A 36 4.03 7.83 6.24
N VAL A 37 3.52 8.92 6.82
CA VAL A 37 3.98 10.29 6.53
C VAL A 37 5.44 10.46 6.93
N LEU A 38 5.81 10.06 8.15
CA LEU A 38 7.19 10.19 8.65
C LEU A 38 8.18 9.34 7.84
N ALA A 39 7.76 8.15 7.39
CA ALA A 39 8.56 7.31 6.51
C ALA A 39 8.81 7.96 5.15
N TYR A 40 7.76 8.57 4.57
CA TYR A 40 7.86 9.27 3.29
C TYR A 40 8.73 10.52 3.35
N THR A 41 8.55 11.37 4.37
CA THR A 41 9.25 12.65 4.47
C THR A 41 10.64 12.53 5.12
N GLY A 42 10.86 11.50 5.94
CA GLY A 42 12.11 11.30 6.68
C GLY A 42 13.23 10.59 5.90
N GLY A 43 12.99 10.26 4.63
CA GLY A 43 13.95 9.58 3.75
C GLY A 43 14.21 8.12 4.13
N LEU A 44 15.26 7.54 3.54
CA LEU A 44 15.52 6.09 3.61
C LEU A 44 15.64 5.56 5.05
N VAL A 45 16.27 6.30 5.96
CA VAL A 45 16.45 5.86 7.36
C VAL A 45 15.13 5.79 8.12
N ALA A 46 14.23 6.77 7.91
CA ALA A 46 12.91 6.76 8.52
C ALA A 46 12.03 5.66 7.89
N SER A 47 12.10 5.49 6.56
CA SER A 47 11.43 4.40 5.84
C SER A 47 11.87 3.02 6.36
N GLN A 48 13.17 2.78 6.54
CA GLN A 48 13.69 1.54 7.13
C GLN A 48 13.22 1.34 8.58
N CYS A 49 13.17 2.40 9.38
CA CYS A 49 12.60 2.29 10.74
C CYS A 49 11.11 1.89 10.73
N ALA A 50 10.36 2.33 9.72
CA ALA A 50 8.95 2.00 9.59
C ALA A 50 8.68 0.58 9.05
N GLU A 51 9.71 -0.09 8.51
CA GLU A 51 9.62 -1.44 7.94
C GLU A 51 9.02 -2.44 8.92
N ASP A 52 9.40 -2.36 10.19
CA ASP A 52 8.96 -3.26 11.25
C ASP A 52 7.45 -3.27 11.44
N TYR A 53 6.74 -2.23 11.01
CA TYR A 53 5.29 -2.08 11.18
C TYR A 53 4.48 -2.52 9.97
N ILE A 54 5.12 -2.92 8.86
CA ILE A 54 4.43 -3.43 7.67
C ILE A 54 3.49 -4.61 8.01
N PRO A 55 3.89 -5.63 8.80
CA PRO A 55 3.00 -6.74 9.15
C PRO A 55 1.78 -6.27 9.96
N ASP A 56 1.96 -5.33 10.89
CA ASP A 56 0.88 -4.79 11.72
C ASP A 56 -0.17 -4.05 10.86
N LEU A 57 0.28 -3.31 9.84
CA LEU A 57 -0.61 -2.64 8.88
C LEU A 57 -1.37 -3.66 8.02
N ILE A 58 -0.71 -4.73 7.58
CA ILE A 58 -1.35 -5.80 6.82
C ILE A 58 -2.39 -6.53 7.67
N GLU A 59 -2.11 -6.79 8.95
CA GLU A 59 -3.06 -7.40 9.89
C GLU A 59 -4.33 -6.55 10.01
N ILE A 60 -4.20 -5.21 10.05
CA ILE A 60 -5.35 -4.31 10.06
C ILE A 60 -6.19 -4.44 8.78
N LEU A 61 -5.56 -4.52 7.59
CA LEU A 61 -6.28 -4.74 6.32
C LEU A 61 -7.06 -6.06 6.28
N LEU A 62 -6.62 -7.05 7.06
CA LEU A 62 -7.25 -8.37 7.13
C LEU A 62 -8.40 -8.44 8.16
N LEU A 63 -8.69 -7.36 8.89
CA LEU A 63 -9.81 -7.34 9.83
C LEU A 63 -11.15 -7.50 9.09
N PRO A 64 -12.03 -8.43 9.49
CA PRO A 64 -13.28 -8.73 8.76
C PRO A 64 -14.24 -7.55 8.60
N SER A 65 -14.20 -6.58 9.53
CA SER A 65 -15.12 -5.44 9.58
C SER A 65 -14.44 -4.10 9.24
N ILE A 66 -13.27 -4.13 8.61
CA ILE A 66 -12.57 -2.89 8.24
C ILE A 66 -13.34 -2.14 7.13
N SER A 67 -13.62 -0.87 7.38
CA SER A 67 -14.30 -0.02 6.41
C SER A 67 -13.37 0.32 5.23
N ASP A 68 -13.94 0.67 4.07
CA ASP A 68 -13.13 1.10 2.93
C ASP A 68 -12.34 2.38 3.22
N THR A 69 -12.85 3.27 4.05
CA THR A 69 -12.12 4.47 4.51
C THR A 69 -10.87 4.07 5.30
N ASP A 70 -11.00 3.10 6.20
CA ASP A 70 -9.86 2.61 7.00
C ASP A 70 -8.85 1.87 6.13
N LYS A 71 -9.31 1.08 5.13
CA LYS A 71 -8.42 0.45 4.13
C LYS A 71 -7.60 1.50 3.39
N ILE A 72 -8.23 2.61 2.96
CA ILE A 72 -7.55 3.71 2.27
C ILE A 72 -6.44 4.28 3.16
N ILE A 73 -6.72 4.56 4.43
CA ILE A 73 -5.71 5.07 5.38
C ILE A 73 -4.50 4.15 5.46
N ILE A 74 -4.74 2.85 5.60
CA ILE A 74 -3.65 1.87 5.70
C ILE A 74 -2.87 1.74 4.38
N ILE A 75 -3.56 1.70 3.24
CA ILE A 75 -2.90 1.64 1.92
C ILE A 75 -2.05 2.89 1.68
N GLN A 76 -2.54 4.08 2.03
CA GLN A 76 -1.77 5.33 1.98
C GLN A 76 -0.54 5.27 2.89
N SER A 77 -0.70 4.73 4.10
CA SER A 77 0.41 4.57 5.04
C SER A 77 1.49 3.65 4.47
N LEU A 78 1.08 2.52 3.88
CA LEU A 78 1.97 1.59 3.18
C LEU A 78 2.64 2.24 1.96
N CYS A 79 1.95 3.10 1.20
CA CYS A 79 2.57 3.86 0.12
C CYS A 79 3.75 4.68 0.65
N GLY A 80 3.57 5.39 1.76
CA GLY A 80 4.64 6.19 2.37
C GLY A 80 5.83 5.35 2.84
N ILE A 81 5.58 4.17 3.41
CA ILE A 81 6.64 3.26 3.89
C ILE A 81 7.43 2.64 2.73
N LEU A 82 6.74 2.31 1.62
CA LEU A 82 7.30 1.56 0.50
C LEU A 82 7.88 2.44 -0.61
N TYR A 83 7.55 3.73 -0.61
CA TYR A 83 8.03 4.68 -1.61
C TYR A 83 9.56 4.80 -1.56
N GLY A 84 10.21 4.47 -2.68
CA GLY A 84 11.67 4.58 -2.82
C GLY A 84 12.51 3.62 -1.97
N SER A 85 11.89 2.66 -1.28
CA SER A 85 12.60 1.68 -0.42
C SER A 85 12.42 0.25 -0.93
N TYR A 86 13.41 -0.25 -1.69
CA TYR A 86 13.39 -1.61 -2.22
C TYR A 86 13.37 -2.68 -1.11
N SER A 87 14.10 -2.48 0.00
CA SER A 87 14.09 -3.41 1.14
C SER A 87 12.67 -3.57 1.70
N ASN A 88 11.95 -2.46 1.89
CA ASN A 88 10.60 -2.48 2.40
C ASN A 88 9.64 -3.14 1.41
N GLN A 89 9.82 -2.93 0.10
CA GLN A 89 9.04 -3.61 -0.93
C GLN A 89 9.23 -5.13 -0.91
N VAL A 90 10.45 -5.61 -0.68
CA VAL A 90 10.75 -7.02 -0.46
C VAL A 90 10.03 -7.53 0.80
N LYS A 91 10.11 -6.79 1.91
CA LYS A 91 9.43 -7.13 3.16
C LYS A 91 7.92 -7.23 3.00
N ALA A 92 7.30 -6.29 2.30
CA ALA A 92 5.88 -6.31 2.02
C ALA A 92 5.47 -7.54 1.19
N LYS A 93 6.29 -7.95 0.24
CA LYS A 93 6.08 -9.18 -0.52
C LYS A 93 6.17 -10.43 0.36
N GLU A 94 7.16 -10.50 1.25
CA GLU A 94 7.31 -11.61 2.22
C GLU A 94 6.10 -11.73 3.15
N ASN A 95 5.44 -10.61 3.46
CA ASN A 95 4.21 -10.56 4.26
C ASN A 95 2.93 -10.67 3.40
N HIS A 96 3.03 -11.19 2.18
CA HIS A 96 1.91 -11.47 1.28
C HIS A 96 1.06 -10.24 0.87
N LEU A 97 1.56 -9.02 1.02
CA LEU A 97 0.81 -7.80 0.66
C LEU A 97 0.34 -7.83 -0.79
N ILE A 98 1.17 -8.33 -1.72
CA ILE A 98 0.82 -8.28 -3.15
C ILE A 98 -0.41 -9.13 -3.46
N ASN A 99 -0.55 -10.29 -2.84
CA ASN A 99 -1.71 -11.16 -3.03
C ASN A 99 -2.97 -10.50 -2.47
N LEU A 100 -2.86 -9.84 -1.31
CA LEU A 100 -3.96 -9.08 -0.72
C LEU A 100 -4.42 -7.94 -1.64
N LEU A 101 -3.48 -7.16 -2.18
CA LEU A 101 -3.75 -6.07 -3.12
C LEU A 101 -4.41 -6.59 -4.42
N VAL A 102 -3.93 -7.71 -4.95
CA VAL A 102 -4.54 -8.33 -6.14
C VAL A 102 -5.99 -8.72 -5.87
N ASN A 103 -6.30 -9.30 -4.70
CA ASN A 103 -7.67 -9.66 -4.39
C ASN A 103 -8.60 -8.44 -4.26
N TYR A 104 -8.13 -7.34 -3.67
CA TYR A 104 -8.89 -6.07 -3.65
C TYR A 104 -9.14 -5.54 -5.06
N LEU A 105 -8.16 -5.67 -5.95
CA LEU A 105 -8.28 -5.23 -7.34
C LEU A 105 -9.34 -6.04 -8.09
N THR A 106 -9.24 -7.38 -8.03
CA THR A 106 -10.07 -8.30 -8.81
C THR A 106 -11.47 -8.49 -8.22
N GLY A 107 -11.60 -8.40 -6.90
CA GLY A 107 -12.87 -8.66 -6.20
C GLY A 107 -13.30 -10.13 -6.29
N ASP A 108 -12.35 -11.05 -6.51
CA ASP A 108 -12.65 -12.49 -6.68
C ASP A 108 -13.23 -13.12 -5.40
N LYS A 109 -13.09 -12.46 -4.25
CA LYS A 109 -13.70 -12.89 -2.99
C LYS A 109 -14.75 -11.88 -2.51
N PRO A 110 -15.98 -12.31 -2.16
CA PRO A 110 -17.06 -11.41 -1.74
C PRO A 110 -16.72 -10.54 -0.51
N ASP A 111 -15.95 -11.09 0.43
CA ASP A 111 -15.45 -10.44 1.64
C ASP A 111 -14.36 -9.40 1.37
N GLN A 112 -13.80 -9.39 0.16
CA GLN A 112 -12.72 -8.47 -0.27
C GLN A 112 -13.19 -7.50 -1.36
N ASN A 113 -14.49 -7.48 -1.65
CA ASN A 113 -15.08 -6.45 -2.49
C ASN A 113 -14.97 -5.09 -1.78
N CYS A 114 -14.37 -4.13 -2.45
CA CYS A 114 -14.16 -2.79 -1.95
C CYS A 114 -14.58 -1.78 -3.01
N ASN A 115 -14.86 -0.55 -2.58
CA ASN A 115 -15.23 0.51 -3.49
C ASN A 115 -14.09 0.86 -4.46
N GLN A 116 -14.44 1.60 -5.51
CA GLN A 116 -13.51 2.01 -6.56
C GLN A 116 -12.30 2.82 -6.03
N ILE A 117 -12.46 3.61 -4.97
CA ILE A 117 -11.40 4.46 -4.43
C ILE A 117 -10.31 3.60 -3.76
N VAL A 118 -10.70 2.54 -3.05
CA VAL A 118 -9.74 1.54 -2.54
C VAL A 118 -8.96 0.95 -3.70
N LYS A 119 -9.63 0.55 -4.79
CA LYS A 119 -8.96 0.00 -5.98
C LYS A 119 -8.01 1.00 -6.65
N PHE A 120 -8.33 2.29 -6.65
CA PHE A 120 -7.42 3.32 -7.17
C PHE A 120 -6.15 3.44 -6.33
N TRP A 121 -6.28 3.43 -4.99
CA TRP A 121 -5.14 3.38 -4.08
C TRP A 121 -4.33 2.08 -4.21
N VAL A 122 -4.99 0.95 -4.44
CA VAL A 122 -4.31 -0.32 -4.75
C VAL A 122 -3.47 -0.19 -6.03
N CYS A 123 -4.01 0.38 -7.11
CA CYS A 123 -3.23 0.61 -8.33
C CYS A 123 -2.02 1.51 -8.07
N TYR A 124 -2.18 2.59 -7.29
CA TYR A 124 -1.08 3.47 -6.94
C TYR A 124 0.01 2.74 -6.14
N LEU A 125 -0.39 1.96 -5.12
CA LEU A 125 0.55 1.18 -4.33
C LEU A 125 1.26 0.11 -5.15
N LEU A 126 0.55 -0.58 -6.06
CA LEU A 126 1.17 -1.55 -6.97
C LEU A 126 2.18 -0.89 -7.91
N ASN A 127 1.93 0.33 -8.39
CA ASN A 127 2.94 1.09 -9.14
C ASN A 127 4.20 1.32 -8.30
N ILE A 128 4.07 1.75 -7.03
CA ILE A 128 5.21 1.94 -6.12
C ILE A 128 6.00 0.65 -5.96
N ILE A 129 5.33 -0.48 -5.73
CA ILE A 129 5.98 -1.77 -5.49
C ILE A 129 6.64 -2.28 -6.78
N CYS A 130 6.02 -2.07 -7.95
CA CYS A 130 6.60 -2.48 -9.23
C CYS A 130 7.85 -1.68 -9.61
N CYS A 131 8.03 -0.45 -9.10
CA CYS A 131 9.24 0.33 -9.33
C CYS A 131 10.50 -0.46 -8.92
N SER A 132 11.35 -0.78 -9.89
CA SER A 132 12.58 -1.56 -9.70
C SER A 132 12.38 -2.98 -9.15
N ASN A 133 11.17 -3.57 -9.25
CA ASN A 133 10.85 -4.90 -8.75
C ASN A 133 10.35 -5.85 -9.86
N ILE A 134 11.28 -6.25 -10.73
CA ILE A 134 11.00 -7.16 -11.86
C ILE A 134 10.28 -8.46 -11.42
N PRO A 135 10.63 -9.11 -10.29
CA PRO A 135 9.91 -10.30 -9.84
C PRO A 135 8.42 -10.06 -9.62
N VAL A 136 8.02 -8.92 -9.05
CA VAL A 136 6.61 -8.56 -8.85
C VAL A 136 5.93 -8.28 -10.19
N ILE A 137 6.59 -7.55 -11.09
CA ILE A 137 6.07 -7.30 -12.46
C ILE A 137 5.76 -8.62 -13.17
N LYS A 138 6.70 -9.57 -13.17
CA LYS A 138 6.51 -10.89 -13.80
C LYS A 138 5.38 -11.69 -13.16
N MET A 139 5.18 -11.57 -11.85
CA MET A 139 4.10 -12.24 -11.14
C MET A 139 2.73 -11.68 -11.55
N LEU A 140 2.60 -10.35 -11.57
CA LEU A 140 1.35 -9.67 -11.92
C LEU A 140 1.00 -9.82 -13.42
N HIS A 141 2.00 -9.78 -14.30
CA HIS A 141 1.82 -9.98 -15.75
C HIS A 141 1.17 -11.33 -16.09
N LYS A 142 1.44 -12.38 -15.31
CA LYS A 142 0.86 -13.71 -15.52
C LYS A 142 -0.61 -13.83 -15.11
N SER A 143 -1.18 -12.82 -14.44
CA SER A 143 -2.56 -12.87 -13.95
C SER A 143 -3.54 -12.25 -14.95
N ASN A 144 -4.35 -13.09 -15.60
CA ASN A 144 -5.42 -12.65 -16.49
C ASN A 144 -6.48 -11.80 -15.75
N TYR A 145 -6.72 -12.10 -14.47
CA TYR A 145 -7.68 -11.35 -13.65
C TYR A 145 -7.19 -9.93 -13.36
N VAL A 146 -5.89 -9.76 -13.11
CA VAL A 146 -5.28 -8.43 -12.95
C VAL A 146 -5.42 -7.63 -14.23
N HIS A 147 -5.06 -8.20 -15.39
CA HIS A 147 -5.21 -7.51 -16.68
C HIS A 147 -6.66 -7.04 -16.92
N LYS A 148 -7.64 -7.93 -16.76
CA LYS A 148 -9.06 -7.59 -16.96
C LYS A 148 -9.51 -6.47 -16.01
N SER A 149 -9.13 -6.55 -14.75
CA SER A 149 -9.51 -5.56 -13.73
C SER A 149 -8.88 -4.20 -14.00
N LEU A 150 -7.61 -4.18 -14.41
CA LEU A 150 -6.93 -2.94 -14.77
C LEU A 150 -7.54 -2.26 -16.00
N LYS A 151 -7.95 -3.02 -17.02
CA LYS A 151 -8.67 -2.45 -18.18
C LYS A 151 -9.97 -1.78 -17.78
N VAL A 152 -10.74 -2.41 -16.89
CA VAL A 152 -11.98 -1.81 -16.38
C VAL A 152 -11.67 -0.51 -15.60
N LEU A 153 -10.72 -0.55 -14.68
CA LEU A 153 -10.34 0.60 -13.85
C LEU A 153 -9.72 1.74 -14.69
N ALA A 154 -8.95 1.41 -15.73
CA ALA A 154 -8.34 2.40 -16.60
C ALA A 154 -9.38 3.20 -17.41
N ASN A 155 -10.55 2.62 -17.68
CA ASN A 155 -11.65 3.30 -18.37
C ASN A 155 -12.61 4.07 -17.42
N MET A 156 -12.35 4.07 -16.11
CA MET A 156 -13.14 4.83 -15.14
C MET A 156 -12.67 6.29 -15.03
N GLY A 157 -13.48 7.14 -14.42
CA GLY A 157 -13.11 8.53 -14.12
C GLY A 157 -12.16 8.62 -12.92
N TRP A 158 -10.90 9.01 -13.16
CA TRP A 158 -9.86 9.22 -12.14
C TRP A 158 -9.82 10.68 -11.61
N TYR A 159 -10.99 11.29 -11.44
CA TYR A 159 -11.08 12.69 -10.97
C TYR A 159 -10.40 12.86 -9.60
N GLY A 160 -9.59 13.91 -9.48
CA GLY A 160 -8.82 14.19 -8.25
C GLY A 160 -7.49 13.45 -8.13
N TRP A 161 -7.16 12.55 -9.07
CA TRP A 161 -5.84 11.92 -9.16
C TRP A 161 -4.96 12.63 -10.17
N SER A 162 -3.66 12.70 -9.91
CA SER A 162 -2.71 13.32 -10.84
C SER A 162 -2.55 12.53 -12.14
N ARG A 163 -2.79 11.22 -12.10
CA ARG A 163 -2.71 10.30 -13.24
C ARG A 163 -3.68 9.12 -13.05
N ASN A 164 -3.98 8.44 -14.15
CA ASN A 164 -4.67 7.16 -14.14
C ASN A 164 -3.69 6.02 -13.82
N TYR A 165 -3.57 5.66 -12.54
CA TYR A 165 -2.58 4.67 -12.12
C TYR A 165 -2.90 3.24 -12.56
N ALA A 166 -4.15 2.92 -12.92
CA ALA A 166 -4.46 1.66 -13.57
C ALA A 166 -3.87 1.59 -14.98
N GLN A 167 -3.97 2.68 -15.76
CA GLN A 167 -3.37 2.77 -17.09
C GLN A 167 -1.84 2.69 -17.03
N ILE A 168 -1.20 3.38 -16.08
CA ILE A 168 0.25 3.28 -15.90
C ILE A 168 0.64 1.83 -15.56
N LEU A 169 -0.14 1.15 -14.71
CA LEU A 169 0.15 -0.23 -14.36
C LEU A 169 -0.02 -1.18 -15.56
N LEU A 170 -0.98 -0.94 -16.47
CA LEU A 170 -1.06 -1.69 -17.73
C LEU A 170 0.23 -1.58 -18.55
N TYR A 171 0.83 -0.39 -18.61
CA TYR A 171 2.11 -0.17 -19.30
C TYR A 171 3.29 -0.82 -18.57
N VAL A 172 3.38 -0.63 -17.25
CA VAL A 172 4.47 -1.20 -16.43
C VAL A 172 4.46 -2.73 -16.47
N LEU A 173 3.29 -3.34 -16.53
CA LEU A 173 3.13 -4.78 -16.66
C LEU A 173 3.27 -5.29 -18.10
N GLY A 174 3.45 -4.40 -19.08
CA GLY A 174 3.60 -4.77 -20.49
C GLY A 174 2.34 -5.34 -21.14
N PHE A 175 1.15 -5.01 -20.60
CA PHE A 175 -0.12 -5.37 -21.23
C PHE A 175 -0.48 -4.43 -22.39
N GLU A 176 -0.02 -3.18 -22.33
CA GLU A 176 -0.27 -2.14 -23.32
C GLU A 176 1.00 -1.28 -23.50
N HIS A 177 1.01 -0.45 -24.55
CA HIS A 177 2.10 0.49 -24.84
C HIS A 177 1.63 1.94 -24.57
N PRO A 178 2.53 2.83 -24.10
CA PRO A 178 2.21 4.23 -23.81
C PRO A 178 1.71 5.04 -25.01
#